data_AF-A0A2V9AS45-F1
#
_entry.id   AF-A0A2V9AS45-F1
#
_cell.length_a   1.000
_cell.length_b   1.000
_cell.length_c   1.000
_cell.angle_alpha   90.00
_cell.angle_beta   90.00
_cell.angle_gamma   90.00
#
_symmetry.space_group_name_H-M   'P 1'
#
loop_
_entity.id
_entity.type
_entity.pdbx_description
1 polymer ?
#
loop_
_entity_poly.entity_id
_entity_poly.type
_entity_poly.pdbx_seq_one_letter_code
_entity_poly.pdbx_strand_id
1 'polypeptide(L)'
;MRLRINIAVSLVALTTIVWCVRFAVTQEHRRTPEFLQSKYQELNRTFFENSLPTARVEWADLTDADAMGRTIRESDDMFVILVDRNSNFDDEDLDDTVRHETCHIATWWKEQDMHGPVFQACMARIKQADHNDN
;
A
#
# COMPACT_ATOMS: atom_id res chain seq x y z
N MET A 1 29.69 36.46 -18.87
CA MET A 1 28.73 35.48 -19.44
C MET A 1 29.04 34.05 -19.00
N ARG A 2 30.27 33.54 -19.17
CA ARG A 2 30.68 32.18 -18.75
C ARG A 2 30.44 31.84 -17.27
N LEU A 3 30.71 32.77 -16.35
CA LEU A 3 30.47 32.56 -14.91
C LEU A 3 28.98 32.31 -14.58
N ARG A 4 28.07 33.04 -15.23
CA ARG A 4 26.62 32.87 -15.03
C ARG A 4 26.12 31.53 -15.56
N ILE A 5 26.68 31.08 -16.69
CA ILE A 5 26.37 29.77 -17.28
C ILE A 5 26.87 28.65 -16.36
N ASN A 6 28.10 28.74 -15.85
CA ASN A 6 28.64 27.73 -14.93
C ASN A 6 27.82 27.64 -13.63
N ILE A 7 27.41 28.78 -13.07
CA ILE A 7 26.54 28.81 -11.88
C ILE A 7 25.20 28.14 -12.20
N ALA A 8 24.57 28.45 -13.34
CA ALA A 8 23.31 27.84 -13.73
C ALA A 8 23.44 26.32 -13.93
N VAL A 9 24.49 25.84 -14.59
CA VAL A 9 24.78 24.41 -14.78
C VAL A 9 24.97 23.72 -13.44
N SER A 10 25.75 24.30 -12.52
CA SER A 10 25.96 23.75 -11.19
C SER A 10 24.66 23.69 -10.37
N LEU A 11 23.82 24.73 -10.45
CA LEU A 11 22.52 24.74 -9.76
C LEU A 11 21.60 23.65 -10.30
N VAL A 12 21.49 23.49 -11.62
CA VAL A 12 20.69 22.43 -12.24
C VAL A 12 21.21 21.07 -11.80
N ALA A 13 22.51 20.83 -11.89
CA ALA A 13 23.12 19.56 -11.45
C ALA A 13 22.82 19.26 -9.99
N LEU A 14 22.95 20.25 -9.09
CA LEU A 14 22.63 20.10 -7.67
C LEU A 14 21.15 19.78 -7.46
N THR A 15 20.24 20.46 -8.16
CA THR A 15 18.80 20.16 -8.03
C THR A 15 18.46 18.76 -8.50
N THR A 16 19.05 18.29 -9.60
CA THR A 16 18.85 16.92 -10.10
C THR A 16 19.37 15.90 -9.09
N ILE A 17 20.56 16.10 -8.54
CA ILE A 17 21.13 15.19 -7.52
C ILE A 17 20.22 15.13 -6.29
N VAL A 18 19.80 16.29 -5.77
CA VAL A 18 18.90 16.34 -4.60
C VAL A 18 17.58 15.62 -4.89
N TRP A 19 17.01 15.82 -6.08
CA TRP A 19 15.77 15.16 -6.47
C TRP A 19 15.94 13.64 -6.58
N CYS A 20 16.99 13.16 -7.25
CA CYS A 20 17.29 11.73 -7.35
C CYS A 20 17.52 11.07 -5.98
N VAL A 21 18.25 11.74 -5.08
CA VAL A 21 18.48 11.23 -3.71
C VAL A 21 17.17 11.13 -2.96
N ARG A 22 16.32 12.16 -3.02
CA ARG A 22 15.00 12.11 -2.36
C ARG A 22 14.13 11.00 -2.92
N PHE A 23 14.08 10.86 -4.24
CA PHE A 23 13.35 9.80 -4.90
C PHE A 23 13.82 8.40 -4.44
N ALA A 24 15.14 8.16 -4.42
CA ALA A 24 15.70 6.90 -3.96
C ALA A 24 15.39 6.60 -2.48
N VAL A 25 15.48 7.61 -1.61
CA VAL A 25 15.16 7.46 -0.17
C VAL A 25 13.68 7.16 0.02
N THR A 26 12.77 7.85 -0.68
CA THR A 26 11.33 7.56 -0.61
C THR A 26 11.03 6.15 -1.08
N GLN A 27 11.65 5.71 -2.18
CA GLN A 27 11.44 4.38 -2.72
C GLN A 27 11.96 3.29 -1.77
N GLU A 28 13.09 3.52 -1.10
CA GLU A 28 13.61 2.58 -0.11
C GLU A 28 12.76 2.55 1.15
N HIS A 29 12.25 3.71 1.61
CA HIS A 29 11.33 3.76 2.74
C HIS A 29 10.05 2.94 2.48
N ARG A 30 9.51 2.97 1.25
CA ARG A 30 8.35 2.16 0.86
C ARG A 30 8.61 0.66 0.93
N ARG A 31 9.87 0.24 0.84
CA ARG A 31 10.27 -1.16 0.91
C ARG A 31 10.38 -1.68 2.33
N THR A 32 10.33 -0.82 3.34
CA THR A 32 10.50 -1.27 4.72
C THR A 32 9.22 -1.95 5.24
N PRO A 33 9.34 -3.00 6.06
CA PRO A 33 8.19 -3.66 6.68
C PRO A 33 7.34 -2.70 7.52
N GLU A 34 7.95 -1.70 8.16
CA GLU A 34 7.24 -0.74 9.01
C GLU A 34 6.32 0.16 8.18
N PHE A 35 6.75 0.56 6.98
CA PHE A 35 5.91 1.36 6.08
C PHE A 35 4.68 0.56 5.66
N LEU A 36 4.86 -0.67 5.17
CA LEU A 36 3.75 -1.56 4.82
C LEU A 36 2.81 -1.82 5.99
N GLN A 37 3.38 -2.11 7.16
CA GLN A 37 2.60 -2.37 8.37
C GLN A 37 1.78 -1.13 8.80
N SER A 38 2.31 0.07 8.57
CA SER A 38 1.60 1.30 8.90
C SER A 38 0.33 1.50 8.06
N LYS A 39 0.34 1.09 6.78
CA LYS A 39 -0.86 1.06 5.92
C LYS A 39 -1.94 0.15 6.49
N TYR A 40 -1.53 -1.05 6.89
CA TYR A 40 -2.18 -1.95 7.85
C TYR A 40 -3.02 -1.23 8.92
N GLN A 41 -2.25 -0.69 9.85
CA GLN A 41 -2.73 -0.15 11.11
C GLN A 41 -3.59 1.10 10.89
N GLU A 42 -3.24 1.93 9.91
CA GLU A 42 -4.01 3.11 9.55
C GLU A 42 -5.40 2.72 9.05
N LEU A 43 -5.51 1.78 8.11
CA LEU A 43 -6.80 1.32 7.60
C LEU A 43 -7.66 0.69 8.71
N ASN A 44 -7.09 -0.19 9.52
CA ASN A 44 -7.82 -0.82 10.63
C ASN A 44 -8.32 0.23 11.63
N ARG A 45 -7.49 1.22 11.95
CA ARG A 45 -7.88 2.33 12.84
C ARG A 45 -9.00 3.19 12.24
N THR A 46 -8.86 3.59 10.97
CA THR A 46 -9.74 4.57 10.33
C THR A 46 -11.10 3.96 9.95
N PHE A 47 -11.13 2.74 9.41
CA PHE A 47 -12.36 2.16 8.84
C PHE A 47 -12.96 1.00 9.65
N PHE A 48 -12.23 0.50 10.64
CA PHE A 48 -12.64 -0.68 11.40
C PHE A 48 -12.49 -0.50 12.91
N GLU A 49 -12.18 0.71 13.40
CA GLU A 49 -12.07 1.01 14.84
C GLU A 49 -11.10 0.06 15.59
N ASN A 50 -10.05 -0.41 14.89
CA ASN A 50 -9.12 -1.45 15.37
C ASN A 50 -9.77 -2.80 15.69
N SER A 51 -10.91 -3.13 15.09
CA SER A 51 -11.63 -4.38 15.35
C SER A 51 -11.13 -5.56 14.51
N LEU A 52 -10.27 -5.36 13.52
CA LEU A 52 -9.76 -6.45 12.69
C LEU A 52 -8.70 -7.28 13.43
N PRO A 53 -8.57 -8.58 13.09
CA PRO A 53 -7.50 -9.46 13.58
C PRO A 53 -6.08 -8.91 13.37
N THR A 54 -5.08 -9.54 13.97
CA THR A 54 -3.70 -9.12 13.71
C THR A 54 -3.30 -9.52 12.28
N ALA A 55 -2.65 -8.61 11.55
CA ALA A 55 -2.10 -8.90 10.22
C ALA A 55 -0.69 -8.35 10.06
N ARG A 56 0.20 -9.13 9.43
CA ARG A 56 1.50 -8.67 8.93
C ARG A 56 1.39 -8.35 7.44
N VAL A 57 2.00 -7.25 7.00
CA VAL A 57 2.02 -6.85 5.59
C VAL A 57 3.44 -6.99 5.05
N GLU A 58 3.60 -7.75 3.96
CA GLU A 58 4.92 -8.12 3.44
C GLU A 58 5.00 -8.01 1.93
N TRP A 59 6.17 -7.60 1.45
CA TRP A 59 6.50 -7.63 0.03
C TRP A 59 6.82 -9.06 -0.43
N ALA A 60 6.10 -9.54 -1.46
CA ALA A 60 6.28 -10.85 -2.07
C ALA A 60 6.49 -10.76 -3.58
N ASP A 61 6.98 -11.84 -4.18
CA ASP A 61 6.98 -12.05 -5.63
C ASP A 61 5.83 -13.00 -5.95
N LEU A 62 4.68 -12.46 -6.36
CA LEU A 62 3.51 -13.28 -6.66
C LEU A 62 3.62 -13.82 -8.09
N THR A 63 3.49 -15.14 -8.25
CA THR A 63 3.65 -15.82 -9.55
C THR A 63 2.34 -15.95 -10.32
N ASP A 64 1.22 -15.66 -9.68
CA ASP A 64 -0.10 -15.75 -10.30
C ASP A 64 -0.34 -14.54 -11.18
N ALA A 65 -0.84 -14.77 -12.40
CA ALA A 65 -1.16 -13.69 -13.32
C ALA A 65 -2.13 -12.70 -12.66
N ASP A 66 -1.80 -11.40 -12.73
CA ASP A 66 -2.59 -10.27 -12.23
C ASP A 66 -2.78 -10.17 -10.70
N ALA A 67 -2.03 -10.94 -9.91
CA ALA A 67 -2.08 -10.82 -8.46
C ALA A 67 -1.29 -9.60 -7.96
N MET A 68 -2.01 -8.50 -7.64
CA MET A 68 -1.41 -7.33 -6.98
C MET A 68 -1.17 -7.56 -5.48
N GLY A 69 -1.98 -8.41 -4.86
CA GLY A 69 -1.88 -8.80 -3.47
C GLY A 69 -2.49 -10.17 -3.20
N ARG A 70 -2.30 -10.66 -1.97
CA ARG A 70 -2.91 -11.88 -1.46
C ARG A 70 -3.01 -11.89 0.05
N THR A 71 -4.20 -12.20 0.55
CA THR A 71 -4.45 -12.46 1.97
C THR A 71 -4.34 -13.95 2.29
N ILE A 72 -3.50 -14.29 3.26
CA ILE A 72 -3.35 -15.64 3.79
C ILE A 72 -3.73 -15.63 5.26
N ARG A 73 -4.49 -16.63 5.70
CA ARG A 73 -4.74 -16.88 7.12
C ARG A 73 -3.72 -17.86 7.67
N GLU A 74 -2.99 -17.44 8.69
CA GLU A 74 -2.00 -18.30 9.37
C GLU A 74 -2.58 -19.02 10.59
N SER A 75 -3.44 -18.34 11.34
CA SER A 75 -4.13 -18.90 12.49
C SER A 75 -5.48 -18.22 12.67
N ASP A 76 -6.19 -18.50 13.77
CA ASP A 76 -7.54 -17.96 13.92
C ASP A 76 -7.60 -16.42 13.99
N ASP A 77 -6.56 -15.82 14.57
CA ASP A 77 -6.46 -14.37 14.82
C ASP A 77 -5.28 -13.70 14.10
N MET A 78 -4.64 -14.41 13.16
CA MET A 78 -3.44 -13.94 12.47
C MET A 78 -3.52 -14.12 10.95
N PHE A 79 -3.29 -13.03 10.25
CA PHE A 79 -3.29 -12.94 8.79
C PHE A 79 -1.96 -12.40 8.25
N VAL A 80 -1.74 -12.63 6.97
CA VAL A 80 -0.63 -12.10 6.19
C VAL A 80 -1.21 -11.48 4.93
N ILE A 81 -0.90 -10.21 4.71
CA ILE A 81 -1.13 -9.54 3.43
C ILE A 81 0.20 -9.57 2.68
N LEU A 82 0.23 -10.34 1.60
CA LEU A 82 1.34 -10.31 0.64
C LEU A 82 1.02 -9.26 -0.42
N VAL A 83 1.93 -8.32 -0.63
CA VAL A 83 1.84 -7.29 -1.67
C VAL A 83 2.88 -7.63 -2.74
N ASP A 84 2.46 -7.70 -4.00
CA ASP A 84 3.38 -8.01 -5.09
C ASP A 84 4.27 -6.81 -5.44
N ARG A 85 5.58 -7.05 -5.46
CA ARG A 85 6.60 -6.02 -5.73
C ARG A 85 6.58 -5.51 -7.18
N ASN A 86 6.00 -6.27 -8.11
CA ASN A 86 6.08 -6.02 -9.54
C ASN A 86 4.81 -5.38 -10.11
N SER A 87 3.85 -5.03 -9.25
CA SER A 87 2.58 -4.40 -9.63
C SER A 87 2.20 -3.19 -8.77
N ASN A 88 2.84 -2.99 -7.62
CA ASN A 88 2.57 -1.85 -6.72
C ASN A 88 3.71 -0.82 -6.80
N PHE A 89 3.71 0.02 -7.84
CA PHE A 89 4.83 0.91 -8.15
C PHE A 89 4.78 2.26 -7.43
N ASP A 90 3.58 2.70 -7.06
CA ASP A 90 3.34 3.94 -6.34
C ASP A 90 2.44 3.74 -5.11
N ASP A 91 2.19 4.83 -4.39
CA ASP A 91 1.42 4.79 -3.14
C ASP A 91 -0.07 4.53 -3.39
N GLU A 92 -0.60 4.90 -4.56
CA GLU A 92 -2.02 4.70 -4.90
C GLU A 92 -2.29 3.23 -5.16
N ASP A 93 -1.47 2.58 -6.00
CA ASP A 93 -1.57 1.14 -6.27
C ASP A 93 -1.42 0.32 -4.98
N LEU A 94 -0.43 0.70 -4.14
CA LEU A 94 -0.21 0.04 -2.86
C LEU A 94 -1.40 0.21 -1.92
N ASP A 95 -1.92 1.42 -1.79
CA ASP A 95 -3.05 1.70 -0.90
C ASP A 95 -4.29 0.94 -1.35
N ASP A 96 -4.58 0.91 -2.65
CA ASP A 96 -5.69 0.13 -3.20
C ASP A 96 -5.52 -1.37 -2.98
N THR A 97 -4.31 -1.91 -3.15
CA THR A 97 -4.02 -3.31 -2.83
C THR A 97 -4.22 -3.60 -1.35
N VAL A 98 -3.65 -2.81 -0.44
CA VAL A 98 -3.78 -3.06 1.00
C VAL A 98 -5.24 -2.91 1.45
N ARG A 99 -6.01 -1.97 0.87
CA ARG A 99 -7.47 -1.86 1.12
C ARG A 99 -8.22 -3.11 0.68
N HIS A 100 -7.93 -3.60 -0.52
CA HIS A 100 -8.52 -4.82 -1.07
C HIS A 100 -8.27 -6.02 -0.15
N GLU A 101 -7.01 -6.24 0.22
CA GLU A 101 -6.61 -7.36 1.07
C GLU A 101 -7.14 -7.20 2.51
N THR A 102 -7.23 -5.97 3.03
CA THR A 102 -7.88 -5.71 4.32
C THR A 102 -9.36 -6.11 4.30
N CYS A 103 -10.06 -5.89 3.19
CA CYS A 103 -11.44 -6.35 3.06
C CYS A 103 -11.54 -7.88 3.06
N HIS A 104 -10.58 -8.60 2.48
CA HIS A 104 -10.54 -10.06 2.60
C HIS A 104 -10.44 -10.51 4.07
N ILE A 105 -9.63 -9.84 4.90
CA ILE A 105 -9.55 -10.11 6.34
C ILE A 105 -10.91 -9.81 7.01
N ALA A 106 -11.49 -8.65 6.74
CA ALA A 106 -12.74 -8.21 7.37
C ALA A 106 -13.95 -9.10 7.03
N THR A 107 -13.91 -9.76 5.89
CA THR A 107 -14.99 -10.60 5.38
C THR A 107 -14.66 -12.09 5.38
N TRP A 108 -13.55 -12.46 6.02
CA TRP A 108 -13.09 -13.84 6.06
C TRP A 108 -14.20 -14.76 6.62
N TRP A 109 -14.50 -15.84 5.89
CA TRP A 109 -15.57 -16.81 6.17
C TRP A 109 -17.00 -16.28 6.23
N LYS A 110 -17.26 -15.02 5.87
CA LYS A 110 -18.63 -14.50 5.82
C LYS A 110 -19.40 -15.00 4.59
N GLU A 111 -18.70 -15.29 3.51
CA GLU A 111 -19.29 -15.77 2.24
C GLU A 111 -18.36 -16.79 1.55
N GLN A 112 -18.93 -17.63 0.70
CA GLN A 112 -18.16 -18.60 -0.11
C GLN A 112 -17.47 -17.93 -1.31
N ASP A 113 -18.08 -16.88 -1.84
CA ASP A 113 -17.48 -16.01 -2.85
C ASP A 113 -16.59 -14.98 -2.14
N MET A 114 -15.29 -15.00 -2.45
CA MET A 114 -14.29 -14.12 -1.82
C MET A 114 -14.47 -12.65 -2.18
N HIS A 115 -15.19 -12.35 -3.26
CA HIS A 115 -15.51 -11.00 -3.71
C HIS A 115 -17.02 -10.73 -3.79
N GLY A 116 -17.80 -11.48 -3.01
CA GLY A 116 -19.26 -11.39 -2.92
C GLY A 116 -19.78 -10.08 -2.29
N PRO A 117 -21.11 -9.95 -2.09
CA PRO A 117 -21.75 -8.72 -1.63
C PRO A 117 -21.14 -8.14 -0.34
N VAL A 118 -20.71 -8.96 0.61
CA VAL A 118 -20.13 -8.48 1.87
C VAL A 118 -18.74 -7.87 1.64
N PHE A 119 -17.94 -8.44 0.74
CA PHE A 119 -16.67 -7.87 0.31
C PHE A 119 -16.88 -6.54 -0.44
N GLN A 120 -17.81 -6.52 -1.39
CA GLN A 120 -18.12 -5.31 -2.16
C GLN A 120 -18.60 -4.17 -1.25
N ALA A 121 -19.40 -4.48 -0.23
CA ALA A 121 -19.82 -3.52 0.77
C ALA A 121 -18.64 -2.97 1.60
N CYS A 122 -17.65 -3.82 1.91
CA CYS A 122 -16.42 -3.38 2.57
C CYS A 122 -15.64 -2.37 1.70
N MET A 123 -15.41 -2.70 0.42
CA MET A 123 -14.73 -1.81 -0.52
C MET A 123 -15.47 -0.48 -0.70
N ALA A 124 -16.79 -0.54 -0.83
CA ALA A 124 -17.63 0.64 -0.98
C ALA A 124 -17.56 1.57 0.24
N ARG A 125 -17.51 1.01 1.46
CA ARG A 125 -17.39 1.78 2.70
C ARG A 125 -16.06 2.55 2.76
N ILE A 126 -14.96 1.90 2.41
CA ILE A 126 -13.63 2.54 2.37
C ILE A 126 -13.64 3.66 1.32
N LYS A 127 -14.11 3.37 0.10
CA LYS A 127 -14.14 4.35 -1.00
C LYS A 127 -15.00 5.58 -0.71
N GLN A 128 -16.15 5.41 -0.07
CA GLN A 128 -17.05 6.53 0.28
C GLN A 128 -16.42 7.45 1.32
N ALA A 129 -15.76 6.89 2.33
CA ALA A 129 -15.12 7.67 3.37
C ALA A 129 -13.89 8.44 2.83
N ASP A 130 -13.11 7.81 1.94
CA ASP A 130 -12.02 8.46 1.19
C ASP A 130 -12.46 9.69 0.38
N HIS A 131 -13.69 9.71 -0.13
CA HIS A 131 -14.24 10.85 -0.86
C HIS A 131 -14.78 11.96 0.04
N ASN A 132 -15.06 11.68 1.32
CA ASN A 132 -15.59 12.66 2.26
C ASN A 132 -14.49 13.40 3.05
N ASP A 133 -13.26 12.87 3.06
CA ASP A 133 -12.10 13.45 3.74
C ASP A 133 -11.18 14.27 2.80
N ASN A 134 -11.54 14.41 1.51
CA ASN A 134 -10.84 15.21 0.50
C ASN A 134 -11.57 16.53 0.16
#